data_AF-A0A177HEP2-F1
#
_entry.id   AF-A0A177HEP2-F1
#
_cell.length_a   1.000
_cell.length_b   1.000
_cell.length_c   1.000
_cell.angle_alpha   90.00
_cell.angle_beta   90.00
_cell.angle_gamma   90.00
#
_symmetry.space_group_name_H-M   'P 1'
#
loop_
_entity.id
_entity.type
_entity.pdbx_description
1 polymer ?
#
loop_
_entity_poly.entity_id
_entity_poly.type
_entity_poly.pdbx_seq_one_letter_code
_entity_poly.pdbx_strand_id
1 'polypeptide(L)' 'MLATKSNSYTFQKGGVWYFSRRVPADLRRHYRTGRIAYSLRTKSIRDARVRAMSDAAKLDRQLLGDV' A
#
# COMPACT_ATOMS: atom_id res chain seq x y z
N MET A 1 -23.10 -8.27 -5.23
CA MET A 1 -22.56 -7.03 -4.63
C MET A 1 -21.15 -7.34 -4.13
N LEU A 2 -20.11 -6.88 -4.84
CA LEU A 2 -18.72 -7.02 -4.35
C LEU A 2 -18.60 -6.10 -3.14
N ALA A 3 -18.71 -6.66 -1.93
CA ALA A 3 -18.25 -5.97 -0.75
C ALA A 3 -16.75 -5.75 -0.95
N THR A 4 -16.37 -4.55 -1.38
CA THR A 4 -14.98 -4.12 -1.42
C THR A 4 -14.45 -4.26 0.00
N LYS A 5 -13.83 -5.41 0.29
CA LYS A 5 -13.02 -5.60 1.49
C LYS A 5 -12.13 -4.38 1.53
N SER A 6 -12.35 -3.52 2.53
CA SER A 6 -11.56 -2.32 2.80
C SER A 6 -10.10 -2.71 2.64
N ASN A 7 -9.52 -2.38 1.47
CA ASN A 7 -8.16 -2.79 1.14
C ASN A 7 -7.28 -1.80 1.88
N SER A 8 -7.12 -2.01 3.19
CA SER A 8 -6.52 -1.00 4.07
C SER A 8 -5.03 -0.80 3.76
N TYR A 9 -4.45 -1.63 2.88
CA TYR A 9 -3.03 -1.71 2.56
C TYR A 9 -2.14 -1.73 3.81
N THR A 10 -2.69 -2.16 4.95
CA THR A 10 -2.04 -2.03 6.25
C THR A 10 -1.91 -3.37 6.95
N PHE A 11 -0.82 -3.54 7.70
CA PHE A 11 -0.64 -4.59 8.70
C PHE A 11 0.12 -4.02 9.91
N GLN A 12 0.05 -4.68 11.06
CA GLN A 12 0.74 -4.24 12.27
C GLN A 12 1.92 -5.17 12.60
N LYS A 13 3.05 -4.59 12.99
CA LYS A 13 4.23 -5.31 13.51
C LYS A 13 4.84 -4.49 14.65
N GLY A 14 4.99 -5.09 15.83
CA GLY A 14 5.54 -4.40 17.01
C GLY A 14 4.75 -3.15 17.41
N GLY A 15 3.41 -3.17 17.26
CA GLY A 15 2.54 -2.03 17.56
C GLY A 15 2.54 -0.91 16.50
N VAL A 16 3.45 -0.95 15.52
CA VAL A 16 3.53 0.04 14.44
C VAL A 16 2.81 -0.48 13.21
N TRP A 17 2.07 0.40 12.53
CA TRP A 17 1.41 0.10 11.27
C TRP A 17 2.36 0.24 10.09
N TYR A 18 2.24 -0.68 9.14
CA TYR A 18 3.03 -0.75 7.92
C TYR A 18 2.12 -0.74 6.70
N PHE A 19 2.59 -0.10 5.64
CA PHE A 19 2.02 -0.22 4.31
C PHE A 19 2.41 -1.55 3.68
N SER A 20 1.53 -2.12 2.86
CA SER A 20 1.77 -3.35 2.13
C SER A 20 0.87 -3.45 0.90
N ARG A 21 1.49 -3.51 -0.27
CA ARG A 21 0.79 -3.74 -1.54
C ARG A 21 1.60 -4.66 -2.46
N ARG A 22 0.92 -5.52 -3.20
CA ARG A 22 1.55 -6.36 -4.23
C ARG A 22 2.00 -5.47 -5.41
N VAL A 23 3.19 -5.76 -5.94
CA VAL A 23 3.64 -5.16 -7.20
C VAL A 23 2.85 -5.83 -8.33
N PRO A 24 2.23 -5.06 -9.25
CA PRO A 24 1.58 -5.63 -10.44
C PRO A 24 2.55 -6.49 -11.26
N ALA A 25 2.04 -7.53 -11.92
CA ALA A 25 2.88 -8.53 -12.59
C ALA A 25 3.84 -7.88 -13.60
N ASP A 26 3.36 -6.91 -14.36
CA ASP A 26 4.10 -6.20 -15.40
C ASP A 26 5.29 -5.40 -14.84
N LEU A 27 5.17 -4.96 -13.59
CA LEU A 27 6.19 -4.15 -12.92
C LEU A 27 7.16 -4.98 -12.08
N ARG A 28 6.91 -6.29 -11.90
CA ARG A 28 7.78 -7.17 -11.10
C ARG A 28 9.23 -7.20 -11.59
N ARG A 29 9.48 -6.94 -12.88
CA ARG A 29 10.84 -6.87 -13.44
C ARG A 29 11.63 -5.66 -12.94
N HIS A 30 10.95 -4.60 -12.52
CA HIS A 30 11.55 -3.36 -12.02
C HIS A 30 11.72 -3.33 -10.50
N TYR A 31 11.12 -4.29 -9.78
CA TYR A 31 11.19 -4.37 -8.32
C TYR A 31 11.89 -5.65 -7.88
N ARG A 32 12.83 -5.53 -6.94
CA ARG A 32 13.56 -6.68 -6.36
C ARG A 32 12.65 -7.67 -5.62
N THR A 33 11.47 -7.22 -5.19
CA THR A 33 10.49 -8.01 -4.45
C THR A 33 9.10 -7.81 -5.04
N GLY A 34 8.25 -8.84 -4.94
CA GLY A 34 6.86 -8.79 -5.44
C GLY A 34 5.90 -7.95 -4.58
N ARG A 35 6.41 -7.21 -3.59
CA ARG A 35 5.59 -6.46 -2.63
C ARG A 35 6.30 -5.20 -2.17
N ILE A 36 5.60 -4.07 -2.22
CA ILE A 36 6.03 -2.80 -1.63
C ILE A 36 5.54 -2.79 -0.18
N ALA A 37 6.47 -2.68 0.77
CA ALA A 37 6.13 -2.59 2.18
C ALA A 37 7.11 -1.69 2.95
N TYR A 38 6.57 -0.84 3.82
CA TYR A 38 7.35 0.06 4.67
C TYR A 38 6.54 0.54 5.87
N SER A 39 7.21 1.03 6.91
CA SER A 39 6.54 1.54 8.12
C SER A 39 5.79 2.83 7.82
N LEU A 40 4.52 2.91 8.25
CA LEU A 40 3.75 4.15 8.25
C LEU A 40 4.07 5.03 9.45
N ARG A 41 4.96 4.59 10.35
CA ARG A 41 5.45 5.34 11.53
C ARG A 41 4.31 5.87 12.40
N THR A 42 3.28 5.05 12.61
CA THR A 42 2.15 5.39 13.49
C THR A 42 1.62 4.14 14.20
N LYS A 43 1.08 4.33 15.40
CA LYS A 43 0.34 3.31 16.16
C LYS A 43 -1.19 3.47 16.00
N SER A 44 -1.66 4.60 15.45
CA SER A 44 -3.08 4.89 15.18
C SER A 44 -3.55 4.19 13.91
N ILE A 45 -4.60 3.36 14.01
CA ILE A 45 -5.20 2.70 12.84
C ILE A 45 -5.88 3.71 11.89
N ARG A 46 -6.39 4.82 12.42
CA ARG A 46 -7.04 5.87 11.61
C ARG A 46 -5.99 6.55 10.72
N ASP A 47 -4.89 6.99 11.31
CA ASP A 47 -3.77 7.60 10.58
C ASP A 47 -3.16 6.63 9.58
N ALA A 48 -3.00 5.36 9.98
CA ALA A 48 -2.46 4.32 9.13
C ALA A 48 -3.31 4.16 7.86
N ARG A 49 -4.64 4.11 7.99
CA ARG A 49 -5.56 4.02 6.85
C ARG A 49 -5.45 5.22 5.93
N VAL A 50 -5.45 6.44 6.47
CA VAL A 50 -5.34 7.67 5.65
C VAL A 50 -4.03 7.69 4.87
N ARG A 51 -2.90 7.40 5.54
CA ARG A 51 -1.58 7.35 4.88
C ARG A 51 -1.52 6.25 3.83
N ALA A 52 -1.97 5.06 4.16
CA ALA A 52 -1.93 3.92 3.26
C ALA A 52 -2.79 4.12 2.01
N MET A 53 -3.96 4.77 2.13
CA MET A 53 -4.78 5.15 0.97
C MET A 53 -4.10 6.20 0.10
N SER A 54 -3.50 7.25 0.71
CA SER A 54 -2.78 8.28 -0.04
C SER A 54 -1.58 7.70 -0.79
N ASP A 55 -0.81 6.83 -0.15
CA ASP A 55 0.35 6.18 -0.75
C ASP A 55 -0.04 5.20 -1.86
N ALA A 56 -1.13 4.44 -1.67
CA ALA A 56 -1.67 3.59 -2.72
C ALA A 56 -2.09 4.39 -3.95
N ALA A 57 -2.77 5.53 -3.75
CA ALA A 57 -3.19 6.40 -4.84
C ALA A 57 -1.99 7.03 -5.59
N LYS A 58 -0.92 7.41 -4.88
CA LYS A 58 0.33 7.89 -5.49
C LYS A 58 1.00 6.80 -6.32
N LEU A 59 1.10 5.59 -5.77
CA LEU A 59 1.62 4.44 -6.50
C LEU A 59 0.77 4.15 -7.73
N ASP A 60 -0.55 4.23 -7.65
CA ASP A 60 -1.40 4.03 -8.83
C ASP A 60 -1.09 5.03 -9.94
N ARG A 61 -0.96 6.32 -9.61
CA ARG A 61 -0.59 7.33 -10.62
C ARG A 61 0.79 7.06 -11.24
N GLN A 62 1.78 6.72 -10.42
CA GLN A 62 3.13 6.47 -10.91
C GLN A 62 3.22 5.17 -11.73
N LEU A 63 2.39 4.17 -11.42
CA LEU A 63 2.36 2.89 -12.13
C LEU A 63 1.47 2.90 -13.37
N LEU A 64 0.49 3.82 -13.45
CA LEU A 64 -0.36 3.98 -14.63
C LEU A 64 0.31 4.81 -15.72
N GLY A 65 1.33 5.61 -15.39
CA GLY A 65 1.97 6.50 -16.34
C GLY A 65 1.04 7.64 -16.77
N ASP A 66 1.66 8.77 -17.06
CA ASP A 66 1.05 9.90 -17.75
C ASP A 66 0.23 9.44 -18.97
N VAL A 67 -1.02 9.92 -19.07
CA VAL A 67 -1.74 10.05 -20.35
C VAL A 67 -1.24 11.31 -21.04
#